data_AF-A0A917F934-F1
#
_entry.id   AF-A0A917F934-F1
#
_cell.length_a   1.000
_cell.length_b   1.000
_cell.length_c   1.000
_cell.angle_alpha   90.00
_cell.angle_beta   90.00
_cell.angle_gamma   90.00
#
_symmetry.space_group_name_H-M   'P 1'
#
loop_
_entity.id
_entity.type
_entity.pdbx_description
1 polymer ?
#
loop_
_entity_poly.entity_id
_entity_poly.type
_entity_poly.pdbx_seq_one_letter_code
_entity_poly.pdbx_strand_id
1 'polypeptide(L)'
;MRYLSQICSVALIFMLGACGEPAPAAWTANLDINCKPQDPLDKTYAALSPEKFWREQEYDMGNLLKAGQKNLEMSTKVLEDSVSQKGEYLQLAQKAADDLGLSGTARRDHIRDNIDRYNKEVDAIKQRLDAQEKALSWVRKCTNAVHQELRKLNLTPIEYDPEKRPM
;
A
#
# COMPACT_ATOMS: atom_id res chain seq x y z
N MET A 1 -48.12 9.22 -28.90
CA MET A 1 -48.21 7.82 -29.39
C MET A 1 -46.81 7.23 -29.28
N ARG A 2 -46.41 6.66 -28.13
CA ARG A 2 -46.54 5.24 -27.71
C ARG A 2 -46.02 4.23 -28.74
N TYR A 3 -44.75 3.86 -28.61
CA TYR A 3 -44.18 2.52 -28.79
C TYR A 3 -43.01 2.41 -27.79
N LEU A 4 -43.12 1.69 -26.66
CA LEU A 4 -42.87 0.25 -26.49
C LEU A 4 -41.50 -0.20 -27.04
N SER A 5 -40.49 -0.29 -26.17
CA SER A 5 -39.76 -1.54 -25.94
C SER A 5 -38.85 -1.41 -24.70
N GLN A 6 -39.38 -1.80 -23.55
CA GLN A 6 -38.60 -2.38 -22.45
C GLN A 6 -38.19 -3.80 -22.88
N ILE A 7 -37.07 -4.28 -22.31
CA ILE A 7 -36.54 -5.67 -22.28
C ILE A 7 -35.26 -5.86 -23.11
N CYS A 8 -34.27 -6.51 -22.45
CA CYS A 8 -32.92 -6.90 -22.86
C CYS A 8 -31.87 -5.77 -22.80
N SER A 9 -30.83 -5.78 -21.96
CA SER A 9 -30.27 -6.83 -21.11
C SER A 9 -29.46 -6.18 -19.98
N VAL A 10 -30.02 -6.20 -18.77
CA VAL A 10 -29.22 -6.28 -17.54
C VAL A 10 -28.69 -7.71 -17.48
N ALA A 11 -27.55 -7.98 -18.10
CA ALA A 11 -26.86 -9.27 -18.00
C ALA A 11 -25.44 -9.15 -18.59
N LEU A 12 -24.51 -8.58 -17.81
CA LEU A 12 -23.08 -8.87 -17.91
C LEU A 12 -22.40 -8.60 -16.55
N ILE A 13 -23.11 -8.94 -15.48
CA ILE A 13 -22.53 -9.21 -14.16
C ILE A 13 -22.57 -10.74 -14.03
N PHE A 14 -21.44 -11.33 -13.64
CA PHE A 14 -21.13 -12.76 -13.49
C PHE A 14 -20.48 -13.45 -14.70
N MET A 15 -19.15 -13.31 -14.79
CA MET A 15 -18.15 -14.38 -14.60
C MET A 15 -16.84 -13.63 -14.26
N LEU A 16 -16.26 -13.71 -13.06
CA LEU A 16 -15.61 -14.87 -12.46
C LEU A 16 -15.67 -14.75 -10.93
N GLY A 17 -16.26 -15.75 -10.28
CA GLY A 17 -16.02 -16.01 -8.88
C GLY A 17 -14.62 -16.60 -8.67
N ALA A 18 -14.09 -16.43 -7.46
CA ALA A 18 -12.84 -16.98 -6.93
C ALA A 18 -11.52 -16.26 -7.28
N CYS A 19 -11.54 -14.94 -7.45
CA CYS A 19 -10.34 -14.14 -7.22
C CYS A 19 -10.29 -13.80 -5.73
N GLY A 20 -9.37 -14.42 -4.99
CA GLY A 20 -8.98 -13.91 -3.67
C GLY A 20 -8.64 -12.42 -3.80
N GLU A 21 -8.88 -11.65 -2.73
CA GLU A 21 -8.56 -10.22 -2.70
C GLU A 21 -7.19 -9.99 -3.35
N PRO A 22 -7.09 -9.07 -4.33
CA PRO A 22 -5.83 -8.84 -5.02
C PRO A 22 -4.78 -8.46 -3.97
N ALA A 23 -3.53 -8.85 -4.21
CA ALA A 23 -2.40 -8.25 -3.52
C ALA A 23 -2.56 -6.71 -3.51
N PRO A 24 -2.04 -5.98 -2.51
CA PRO A 24 -2.16 -4.52 -2.47
C PRO A 24 -1.86 -3.93 -3.85
N ALA A 25 -2.82 -3.21 -4.42
CA ALA A 25 -2.96 -2.91 -5.86
C ALA A 25 -1.77 -2.18 -6.54
N ALA A 26 -0.68 -1.95 -5.83
CA ALA A 26 0.53 -1.30 -6.31
C ALA A 26 1.70 -2.27 -6.57
N TRP A 27 1.60 -3.55 -6.21
CA TRP A 27 2.75 -4.45 -6.20
C TRP A 27 2.62 -5.57 -7.24
N THR A 28 3.52 -5.57 -8.22
CA THR A 28 3.55 -6.46 -9.38
C THR A 28 4.13 -7.84 -9.03
N ALA A 29 3.62 -8.47 -7.97
CA ALA A 29 3.96 -9.86 -7.65
C ALA A 29 2.96 -10.80 -8.31
N ASN A 30 3.43 -11.92 -8.85
CA ASN A 30 2.58 -12.95 -9.46
C ASN A 30 1.94 -13.86 -8.40
N LEU A 31 1.65 -13.29 -7.22
CA LEU A 31 1.17 -13.98 -6.02
C LEU A 31 -0.11 -13.33 -5.48
N ASP A 32 -1.07 -14.16 -5.07
CA ASP A 32 -2.32 -13.74 -4.42
C ASP A 32 -2.14 -13.39 -2.92
N ILE A 33 -3.23 -13.00 -2.25
CA ILE A 33 -3.23 -12.70 -0.81
C ILE A 33 -2.78 -13.89 0.09
N ASN A 34 -2.84 -15.11 -0.45
CA ASN A 34 -2.42 -16.34 0.20
C ASN A 34 -1.01 -16.79 -0.23
N CYS A 35 -0.28 -15.95 -0.96
CA CYS A 35 1.07 -16.20 -1.44
C CYS A 35 1.16 -17.39 -2.42
N LYS A 36 0.10 -17.60 -3.20
CA LYS A 36 0.02 -18.61 -4.27
C LYS A 36 0.03 -17.94 -5.64
N PRO A 37 0.43 -18.64 -6.72
CA PRO A 37 0.37 -18.10 -8.08
C PRO A 37 -1.01 -17.50 -8.38
N GLN A 38 -1.05 -16.23 -8.78
CA GLN A 38 -2.26 -15.42 -8.76
C GLN A 38 -3.26 -15.85 -9.84
N ASP A 39 -2.80 -15.97 -11.08
CA ASP A 39 -3.67 -16.22 -12.23
C ASP A 39 -3.35 -17.56 -12.94
N PRO A 40 -4.14 -17.99 -13.95
CA PRO A 40 -3.86 -19.22 -14.69
C PRO A 40 -2.50 -19.28 -15.39
N LEU A 41 -1.97 -18.15 -15.87
CA LEU A 41 -0.65 -18.09 -16.50
C LEU A 41 0.44 -18.29 -15.44
N ASP A 42 0.33 -17.63 -14.28
CA ASP A 42 1.27 -17.81 -13.17
C ASP A 42 1.26 -19.25 -12.66
N LYS A 43 0.07 -19.86 -12.52
CA LYS A 43 -0.07 -21.27 -12.13
C LYS A 43 0.59 -22.20 -13.14
N THR A 44 0.41 -21.92 -14.43
CA THR A 44 1.02 -22.71 -15.51
C THR A 44 2.53 -22.56 -15.49
N TYR A 45 3.03 -21.33 -15.32
CA TYR A 45 4.46 -21.07 -15.25
C TYR A 45 5.11 -21.72 -14.02
N ALA A 46 4.49 -21.59 -12.85
CA ALA A 46 4.93 -22.26 -11.62
C ALA A 46 4.94 -23.80 -11.75
N ALA A 47 4.06 -24.38 -12.57
CA ALA A 47 4.04 -25.81 -12.82
C ALA A 47 5.10 -26.26 -13.85
N LEU A 48 5.30 -25.48 -14.91
CA LEU A 48 6.23 -25.82 -16.00
C LEU A 48 7.69 -25.51 -15.67
N SER A 49 7.95 -24.51 -14.83
CA SER A 49 9.29 -24.04 -14.48
C SER A 49 9.33 -23.58 -13.02
N PRO A 50 9.11 -24.51 -12.06
CA PRO A 50 8.93 -24.18 -10.65
C PRO A 50 10.13 -23.44 -10.05
N GLU A 51 11.36 -23.87 -10.36
CA GLU A 51 12.57 -23.20 -9.89
C GLU A 51 12.63 -21.74 -10.35
N LYS A 52 12.47 -21.50 -11.66
CA LYS A 52 12.54 -20.15 -12.22
C LYS A 52 11.44 -19.26 -11.67
N PHE A 53 10.20 -19.75 -11.62
CA PHE A 53 9.07 -19.01 -11.07
C PHE A 53 9.34 -18.57 -9.62
N TRP A 54 9.70 -19.50 -8.73
CA TRP A 54 9.89 -19.17 -7.31
C TRP A 54 11.13 -18.30 -7.07
N ARG A 55 12.17 -18.39 -7.91
CA ARG A 55 13.32 -17.47 -7.87
C ARG A 55 12.96 -16.05 -8.29
N GLU A 56 12.13 -15.89 -9.32
CA GLU A 56 11.61 -14.59 -9.69
C GLU A 56 10.74 -14.00 -8.56
N GLN A 57 9.89 -14.81 -7.93
CA GLN A 57 9.08 -14.35 -6.80
C GLN A 57 9.93 -14.00 -5.58
N GLU A 58 11.01 -14.71 -5.32
CA GLU A 58 11.96 -14.38 -4.24
C GLU A 58 12.59 -13.01 -4.46
N TYR A 59 13.04 -12.74 -5.70
CA TYR A 59 13.57 -11.44 -6.09
C TYR A 59 12.53 -10.33 -5.93
N ASP A 60 11.32 -10.54 -6.46
CA ASP A 60 10.24 -9.55 -6.41
C ASP A 60 9.85 -9.24 -4.96
N MET A 61 9.76 -10.26 -4.10
CA MET A 61 9.53 -10.10 -2.66
C MET A 61 10.66 -9.32 -1.98
N GLY A 62 11.93 -9.58 -2.34
CA GLY A 62 13.08 -8.85 -1.82
C GLY A 62 13.02 -7.36 -2.18
N ASN A 63 12.69 -7.04 -3.44
CA ASN A 63 12.51 -5.68 -3.91
C ASN A 63 11.37 -4.95 -3.16
N LEU A 64 10.21 -5.61 -3.04
CA LEU A 64 9.06 -5.05 -2.32
C LEU A 64 9.35 -4.85 -0.83
N LEU A 65 10.07 -5.77 -0.19
CA LEU A 65 10.45 -5.66 1.22
C LEU A 65 11.34 -4.44 1.44
N LYS A 66 12.38 -4.27 0.59
CA LYS A 66 13.31 -3.14 0.69
C LYS A 66 12.62 -1.80 0.42
N ALA A 67 11.79 -1.74 -0.62
CA ALA A 67 11.03 -0.53 -0.94
C ALA A 67 10.02 -0.18 0.16
N GLY A 68 9.30 -1.19 0.68
CA GLY A 68 8.33 -1.02 1.76
C GLY A 68 8.97 -0.55 3.06
N GLN A 69 10.12 -1.11 3.45
CA GLN A 69 10.88 -0.66 4.62
C GLN A 69 11.33 0.79 4.50
N LYS A 70 11.88 1.18 3.34
CA LYS A 70 12.30 2.57 3.09
C LYS A 70 11.12 3.54 3.12
N ASN A 71 9.99 3.18 2.53
CA ASN A 71 8.78 4.01 2.56
C ASN A 71 8.23 4.18 3.97
N LEU A 72 8.25 3.12 4.78
CA LEU A 72 7.85 3.15 6.17
C LEU A 72 8.77 4.08 6.98
N GLU A 73 10.09 3.93 6.85
CA GLU A 73 11.07 4.79 7.50
C GLU A 73 10.86 6.27 7.18
N MET A 74 10.74 6.61 5.89
CA MET A 74 10.50 7.99 5.46
C MET A 74 9.17 8.54 5.98
N SER A 75 8.09 7.73 5.93
CA SER A 75 6.77 8.14 6.38
C SER A 75 6.73 8.34 7.91
N THR A 76 7.46 7.50 8.66
CA THR A 76 7.60 7.64 10.12
C THR A 76 8.32 8.93 10.45
N LYS A 77 9.42 9.25 9.75
CA LYS A 77 10.13 10.52 9.93
C LYS A 77 9.23 11.72 9.64
N VAL A 78 8.45 11.67 8.56
CA VAL A 78 7.47 12.74 8.25
C VAL A 78 6.43 12.90 9.36
N LEU A 79 5.96 11.81 9.96
CA LEU A 79 5.05 11.87 11.11
C LEU A 79 5.71 12.53 12.33
N GLU A 80 6.93 12.11 12.67
CA GLU A 80 7.71 12.66 13.79
C GLU A 80 7.96 14.16 13.61
N ASP A 81 8.44 14.56 12.43
CA ASP A 81 8.67 15.96 12.05
C ASP A 81 7.36 16.75 12.15
N SER A 82 6.27 16.22 11.58
CA SER A 82 4.96 16.87 11.63
C SER A 82 4.53 17.11 13.07
N VAL A 83 4.54 16.07 13.91
CA VAL A 83 4.12 16.15 15.33
C VAL A 83 4.97 17.15 16.11
N SER A 84 6.28 17.20 15.86
CA SER A 84 7.19 18.13 16.53
C SER A 84 6.89 19.60 16.19
N GLN A 85 6.41 19.88 14.97
CA GLN A 85 6.14 21.23 14.46
C GLN A 85 4.79 21.81 14.90
N LYS A 86 3.99 21.08 15.68
CA LYS A 86 2.64 21.54 16.10
C LYS A 86 2.65 22.93 16.74
N GLY A 87 3.68 23.23 17.55
CA GLY A 87 3.83 24.53 18.21
C GLY A 87 4.10 25.67 17.22
N GLU A 88 4.96 25.44 16.22
CA GLU A 88 5.25 26.41 15.16
C GLU A 88 4.01 26.68 14.31
N TYR A 89 3.26 25.64 13.97
CA TYR A 89 2.01 25.77 13.24
C TYR A 89 0.97 26.61 14.00
N LEU A 90 0.89 26.44 15.33
CA LEU A 90 0.04 27.28 16.17
C LEU A 90 0.47 28.76 16.15
N GLN A 91 1.76 29.04 16.19
CA GLN A 91 2.27 30.41 16.09
C GLN A 91 1.96 31.02 14.72
N LEU A 92 2.10 30.26 13.64
CA LEU A 92 1.75 30.69 12.29
C LEU A 92 0.25 30.98 12.16
N ALA A 93 -0.61 30.13 12.73
CA ALA A 93 -2.06 30.35 12.73
C ALA A 93 -2.46 31.59 13.55
N GLN A 94 -1.78 31.85 14.66
CA GLN A 94 -1.96 33.07 15.44
C GLN A 94 -1.55 34.31 14.64
N LYS A 95 -0.36 34.28 14.04
CA LYS A 95 0.14 35.37 13.20
C LYS A 95 -0.78 35.65 12.01
N ALA A 96 -1.24 34.62 11.32
CA ALA A 96 -2.18 34.77 10.21
C ALA A 96 -3.50 35.41 10.66
N ALA A 97 -4.00 35.06 11.85
CA ALA A 97 -5.20 35.69 12.39
C ALA A 97 -4.96 37.19 12.72
N ASP A 98 -3.78 37.52 13.23
CA ASP A 98 -3.37 38.89 13.54
C ASP A 98 -3.18 39.73 12.26
N ASP A 99 -2.54 39.17 11.23
CA ASP A 99 -2.35 39.78 9.90
C ASP A 99 -3.70 40.04 9.19
N LEU A 100 -4.72 39.23 9.47
CA LEU A 100 -6.10 39.40 9.00
C LEU A 100 -6.92 40.38 9.85
N GLY A 101 -6.36 40.93 10.93
CA GLY A 101 -7.06 41.83 11.86
C GLY A 101 -8.19 41.16 12.65
N LEU A 102 -8.16 39.83 12.78
CA LEU A 102 -9.19 39.09 13.50
C LEU A 102 -9.05 39.31 15.01
N SER A 103 -10.18 39.42 15.71
CA SER A 103 -10.20 39.58 17.16
C SER A 103 -11.29 38.75 17.82
N GLY A 104 -11.23 38.63 19.16
CA GLY A 104 -12.24 37.95 19.96
C GLY A 104 -12.54 36.52 19.49
N THR A 105 -13.82 36.23 19.24
CA THR A 105 -14.28 34.90 18.81
C THR A 105 -13.76 34.54 17.42
N ALA A 106 -13.76 35.48 16.47
CA ALA A 106 -13.32 35.22 15.10
C ALA A 106 -11.84 34.78 15.04
N ARG A 107 -10.97 35.38 15.87
CA ARG A 107 -9.57 34.97 16.00
C ARG A 107 -9.44 33.55 16.54
N ARG A 108 -10.19 33.22 17.60
CA ARG A 108 -10.17 31.88 18.21
C ARG A 108 -10.65 30.82 17.24
N ASP A 109 -11.73 31.09 16.50
CA ASP A 109 -12.26 30.16 15.51
C ASP A 109 -11.25 29.93 14.37
N HIS A 110 -10.62 30.99 13.85
CA HIS A 110 -9.58 30.86 12.82
C HIS A 110 -8.40 29.98 13.27
N ILE A 111 -7.90 30.20 14.48
CA ILE A 111 -6.79 29.42 15.03
C ILE A 111 -7.21 27.95 15.21
N ARG A 112 -8.40 27.72 15.79
CA ARG A 112 -8.94 26.37 15.98
C ARG A 112 -9.05 25.63 14.66
N ASP A 113 -9.66 26.25 13.65
CA ASP A 113 -9.88 25.62 12.36
C ASP A 113 -8.57 25.25 11.65
N ASN A 114 -7.52 26.08 11.79
CA ASN A 114 -6.17 25.75 11.30
C ASN A 114 -5.57 24.55 12.04
N ILE A 115 -5.65 24.53 13.36
CA ILE A 115 -5.12 23.42 14.17
C ILE A 115 -5.88 22.12 13.91
N ASP A 116 -7.19 22.19 13.71
CA ASP A 116 -8.01 21.04 13.35
C ASP A 116 -7.64 20.49 11.96
N ARG A 117 -7.35 21.36 10.99
CA ARG A 117 -6.81 20.92 9.68
C ARG A 117 -5.47 20.22 9.83
N TYR A 118 -4.54 20.81 10.56
CA TYR A 118 -3.24 20.20 10.84
C TYR A 118 -3.38 18.84 11.53
N ASN A 119 -4.24 18.71 12.55
CA ASN A 119 -4.44 17.42 13.23
C ASN A 119 -5.01 16.36 12.25
N LYS A 120 -5.93 16.75 11.35
CA LYS A 120 -6.45 15.84 10.30
C LYS A 120 -5.36 15.37 9.35
N GLU A 121 -4.42 16.23 8.98
CA GLU A 121 -3.27 15.85 8.13
C GLU A 121 -2.36 14.85 8.85
N VAL A 122 -2.05 15.10 10.13
CA VAL A 122 -1.28 14.17 10.97
C VAL A 122 -1.98 12.81 11.09
N ASP A 123 -3.29 12.78 11.29
CA ASP A 123 -4.05 11.53 11.37
C ASP A 123 -4.09 10.80 10.02
N ALA A 124 -4.16 11.52 8.90
CA ALA A 124 -4.04 10.92 7.57
C ALA A 124 -2.66 10.28 7.35
N ILE A 125 -1.57 10.89 7.86
CA ILE A 125 -0.22 10.28 7.82
C ILE A 125 -0.21 8.97 8.62
N LYS A 126 -0.78 8.95 9.83
CA LYS A 126 -0.87 7.72 10.65
C LYS A 126 -1.65 6.61 9.94
N GLN A 127 -2.77 6.93 9.30
CA GLN A 127 -3.54 5.94 8.53
C GLN A 127 -2.74 5.36 7.37
N ARG A 128 -1.95 6.19 6.68
CA ARG A 128 -1.05 5.72 5.61
C ARG A 128 0.05 4.81 6.15
N LEU A 129 0.62 5.12 7.31
CA LEU A 129 1.60 4.26 7.98
C LEU A 129 1.02 2.89 8.32
N ASP A 130 -0.17 2.84 8.94
CA ASP A 130 -0.86 1.57 9.23
C ASP A 130 -1.10 0.73 7.96
N ALA A 131 -1.52 1.37 6.87
CA ALA A 131 -1.68 0.69 5.58
C ALA A 131 -0.34 0.17 5.02
N GLN A 132 0.75 0.94 5.12
CA GLN A 132 2.08 0.51 4.71
C GLN A 132 2.60 -0.67 5.55
N GLU A 133 2.38 -0.66 6.86
CA GLU A 133 2.75 -1.76 7.76
C GLU A 133 1.98 -3.04 7.42
N LYS A 134 0.67 -2.94 7.17
CA LYS A 134 -0.15 -4.07 6.72
C LYS A 134 0.35 -4.65 5.40
N ALA A 135 0.68 -3.79 4.44
CA ALA A 135 1.27 -4.23 3.17
C ALA A 135 2.62 -4.92 3.40
N LEU A 136 3.50 -4.35 4.23
CA LEU A 136 4.81 -4.94 4.54
C LEU A 136 4.70 -6.29 5.27
N SER A 137 3.70 -6.43 6.15
CA SER A 137 3.36 -7.70 6.79
C SER A 137 2.99 -8.77 5.75
N TRP A 138 2.22 -8.40 4.73
CA TRP A 138 1.93 -9.30 3.61
C TRP A 138 3.20 -9.68 2.83
N VAL A 139 4.11 -8.74 2.54
CA VAL A 139 5.41 -9.10 1.90
C VAL A 139 6.13 -10.14 2.73
N ARG A 140 6.30 -9.90 4.04
CA ARG A 140 7.02 -10.81 4.94
C ARG A 140 6.38 -12.20 4.97
N LYS A 141 5.05 -12.25 4.99
CA LYS A 141 4.29 -13.51 4.88
C LYS A 141 4.63 -14.23 3.57
N CYS A 142 4.59 -13.53 2.45
CA CYS A 142 4.83 -14.15 1.13
C CYS A 142 6.30 -14.48 0.87
N THR A 143 7.26 -13.68 1.36
CA THR A 143 8.68 -14.05 1.39
C THR A 143 8.87 -15.40 2.09
N ASN A 144 8.25 -15.60 3.26
CA ASN A 144 8.34 -16.86 3.97
C ASN A 144 7.74 -18.03 3.19
N ALA A 145 6.60 -17.81 2.52
CA ALA A 145 5.97 -18.83 1.67
C ALA A 145 6.87 -19.19 0.47
N VAL A 146 7.40 -18.19 -0.24
CA VAL A 146 8.34 -18.39 -1.35
C VAL A 146 9.58 -19.16 -0.89
N HIS A 147 10.17 -18.81 0.24
CA HIS A 147 11.32 -19.54 0.80
C HIS A 147 10.97 -21.00 1.13
N GLN A 148 9.74 -21.30 1.57
CA GLN A 148 9.29 -22.67 1.77
C GLN A 148 9.20 -23.45 0.45
N GLU A 149 8.69 -22.83 -0.61
CA GLU A 149 8.61 -23.44 -1.94
C GLU A 149 10.01 -23.71 -2.53
N LEU A 150 10.94 -22.76 -2.41
CA LEU A 150 12.33 -22.96 -2.81
C LEU A 150 12.98 -24.14 -2.06
N ARG A 151 12.76 -24.26 -0.75
CA ARG A 151 13.28 -25.39 0.03
C ARG A 151 12.70 -26.73 -0.42
N LYS A 152 11.43 -26.80 -0.84
CA LYS A 152 10.84 -28.02 -1.42
C LYS A 152 11.53 -28.44 -2.72
N LEU A 153 12.12 -27.49 -3.44
CA LEU A 153 12.93 -27.70 -4.63
C LEU A 153 14.41 -27.95 -4.32
N ASN A 154 14.79 -28.07 -3.04
CA ASN A 154 16.18 -28.15 -2.56
C ASN A 154 17.03 -26.91 -2.92
N LEU A 155 16.40 -25.76 -3.07
CA LEU A 155 17.05 -24.49 -3.35
C LEU A 155 17.18 -23.66 -2.07
N THR A 156 18.38 -23.15 -1.83
CA THR A 156 18.64 -22.25 -0.70
C THR A 156 18.15 -20.84 -1.04
N PRO A 157 17.41 -20.17 -0.14
CA PRO A 157 17.08 -18.77 -0.31
C PRO A 157 18.33 -17.90 -0.44
N ILE A 158 18.27 -16.90 -1.31
CA ILE A 158 19.38 -15.97 -1.55
C ILE A 158 19.06 -14.59 -0.99
N GLU A 159 20.09 -13.87 -0.56
CA GLU A 159 19.93 -12.47 -0.17
C GLU A 159 19.59 -11.61 -1.40
N TYR A 160 18.64 -10.69 -1.22
CA TYR A 160 18.20 -9.80 -2.30
C TYR A 160 19.34 -8.89 -2.76
N ASP A 161 19.65 -8.95 -4.07
CA ASP A 161 20.59 -8.09 -4.76
C ASP A 161 19.88 -7.39 -5.93
N PRO A 162 19.69 -6.06 -5.90
CA PRO A 162 18.95 -5.32 -6.94
C PRO A 162 19.62 -5.37 -8.33
N GLU A 163 20.89 -5.75 -8.42
CA GLU A 163 21.63 -5.85 -9.68
C GLU A 163 21.59 -7.27 -10.28
N LYS A 164 21.13 -8.27 -9.51
CA LYS A 164 21.12 -9.67 -9.91
C LYS A 164 19.71 -10.25 -9.89
N ARG A 165 18.91 -9.90 -10.90
CA ARG A 165 17.67 -10.62 -11.14
C ARG A 165 18.00 -12.03 -11.68
N PRO A 166 17.56 -13.10 -11.01
CA PRO A 166 17.72 -14.45 -11.56
C PRO A 166 16.95 -14.52 -12.90
N MET A 167 17.66 -14.90 -13.98
CA MET A 167 17.10 -15.10 -15.32
C MET A 167 16.73 -16.55 -15.58
#